data_AF-A0A1Z8RRU9-F1
#
_entry.id   AF-A0A1Z8RRU9-F1
#
_cell.length_a   1.000
_cell.length_b   1.000
_cell.length_c   1.000
_cell.angle_alpha   90.00
_cell.angle_beta   90.00
_cell.angle_gamma   90.00
#
_symmetry.space_group_name_H-M   'P 1'
#
loop_
_entity.id
_entity.type
_entity.pdbx_description
1 polymer ?
#
loop_
_entity_poly.entity_id
_entity_poly.type
_entity_poly.pdbx_seq_one_letter_code
_entity_poly.pdbx_strand_id
1 'polypeptide(L)'
;MISRFADNSDNAIDARICTPETFETLMLELGDEVRDWCNLHFFSGKLGQALICPLGHKKPIALLGCGSNDDRKSGRFFLAAAAKKLPAGCYKIIGDIPLANPKLEVLGWLMSQYEFKKYKRNSESGIAELVKPINLDTDWIEAVLAGEFLARDLINTPANDLGPSELERSTKELAQEFNAKIEVVSGDKLLKNNFPLIHAVGAASENTPRLIDLKIGSNGPKLTLVGKGVCFDTGGLNIKPGNSMGLMKKDMGGAANVLGLARAIMGLGLDLQLRVLIPAVENSIAGAAFRPGDILNSRKGLTVEINNTDAEGRLVLADALSYASEDNPDLIISMATLTGAARVALGADLAPFYAGLDSHASAISKASVEAMDPVWRMPFWDPYDKLIEPKIADLDNAPAGGFAGSITAALFLRRFVEKPEKYIHFDIYSWQQNAGVLGPKGGITQGPRAILLALDELLSI
;
A
#
# COMPACT_ATOMS: atom_id res chain seq x y z
N MET A 1 -6.96 14.64 -12.99
CA MET A 1 -7.09 14.29 -11.56
C MET A 1 -8.04 15.29 -10.91
N ILE A 2 -9.02 14.84 -10.10
CA ILE A 2 -9.83 15.78 -9.30
C ILE A 2 -9.01 16.12 -8.05
N SER A 3 -8.71 17.41 -7.85
CA SER A 3 -7.97 17.89 -6.69
C SER A 3 -8.68 17.49 -5.39
N ARG A 4 -7.90 17.12 -4.38
CA ARG A 4 -8.42 16.81 -3.02
C ARG A 4 -8.18 17.94 -2.03
N PHE A 5 -7.50 18.99 -2.45
CA PHE A 5 -7.50 20.25 -1.72
C PHE A 5 -8.82 20.98 -1.95
N ALA A 6 -9.26 21.76 -0.98
CA ALA A 6 -10.35 22.71 -1.19
C ALA A 6 -9.89 23.85 -2.11
N ASP A 7 -10.82 24.38 -2.89
CA ASP A 7 -10.64 25.64 -3.59
C ASP A 7 -10.27 26.73 -2.56
N ASN A 8 -9.36 27.64 -2.96
CA ASN A 8 -8.97 28.76 -2.12
C ASN A 8 -10.17 29.70 -1.97
N SER A 9 -10.95 29.51 -0.92
CA SER A 9 -12.09 30.37 -0.60
C SER A 9 -11.66 31.43 0.41
N ASP A 10 -12.13 32.67 0.21
CA ASP A 10 -11.96 33.73 1.21
C ASP A 10 -12.55 33.33 2.57
N ASN A 11 -13.43 32.33 2.62
CA ASN A 11 -14.12 31.83 3.81
C ASN A 11 -13.40 30.70 4.55
N ALA A 12 -12.22 30.26 4.10
CA ALA A 12 -11.44 29.29 4.84
C ALA A 12 -11.05 29.82 6.24
N ILE A 13 -11.07 28.95 7.23
CA ILE A 13 -10.61 29.25 8.59
C ILE A 13 -9.08 29.16 8.58
N ASP A 14 -8.42 30.25 8.91
CA ASP A 14 -6.97 30.26 9.06
C ASP A 14 -6.54 29.30 10.18
N ALA A 15 -5.48 28.53 9.95
CA ALA A 15 -4.98 27.52 10.86
C ALA A 15 -3.50 27.74 11.17
N ARG A 16 -3.13 27.73 12.46
CA ARG A 16 -1.74 27.81 12.93
C ARG A 16 -1.34 26.52 13.62
N ILE A 17 -0.15 26.04 13.31
CA ILE A 17 0.45 24.91 14.02
C ILE A 17 1.04 25.41 15.34
N CYS A 18 0.74 24.68 16.42
CA CYS A 18 1.20 24.96 17.76
C CYS A 18 1.83 23.71 18.36
N THR A 19 2.99 23.89 18.99
CA THR A 19 3.61 22.88 19.85
C THR A 19 3.70 23.44 21.27
N PRO A 20 3.96 22.62 22.30
CA PRO A 20 4.22 23.12 23.65
C PRO A 20 5.38 24.12 23.68
N GLU A 21 6.39 23.95 22.82
CA GLU A 21 7.54 24.86 22.72
C GLU A 21 7.20 26.20 22.04
N THR A 22 6.24 26.22 21.10
CA THR A 22 5.87 27.45 20.37
C THR A 22 4.64 28.15 20.93
N PHE A 23 3.96 27.54 21.92
CA PHE A 23 2.71 28.03 22.48
C PHE A 23 2.79 29.48 22.95
N GLU A 24 3.77 29.81 23.81
CA GLU A 24 3.89 31.16 24.38
C GLU A 24 4.14 32.23 23.31
N THR A 25 5.05 31.96 22.37
CA THR A 25 5.32 32.86 21.24
C THR A 25 4.09 33.07 20.38
N LEU A 26 3.35 32.00 20.08
CA LEU A 26 2.12 32.08 19.29
C LEU A 26 1.02 32.88 20.01
N MET A 27 0.88 32.71 21.33
CA MET A 27 -0.10 33.48 22.10
C MET A 27 0.27 34.97 22.18
N LEU A 28 1.56 35.33 22.18
CA LEU A 28 1.99 36.73 22.07
C LEU A 28 1.59 37.36 20.72
N GLU A 29 1.63 36.59 19.63
CA GLU A 29 1.18 37.05 18.30
C GLU A 29 -0.35 37.17 18.19
N LEU A 30 -1.09 36.23 18.77
CA LEU A 30 -2.54 36.13 18.63
C LEU A 30 -3.34 36.95 19.67
N GLY A 31 -2.71 37.29 20.80
CA GLY A 31 -3.28 38.14 21.85
C GLY A 31 -3.97 37.38 22.99
N ASP A 32 -4.32 38.12 24.05
CA ASP A 32 -4.81 37.56 25.32
C ASP A 32 -6.17 36.85 25.19
N GLU A 33 -7.05 37.28 24.28
CA GLU A 33 -8.35 36.62 24.05
C GLU A 33 -8.15 35.15 23.61
N VAL A 34 -7.22 34.90 22.69
CA VAL A 34 -6.90 33.54 22.22
C VAL A 34 -6.20 32.74 23.32
N ARG A 35 -5.34 33.38 24.10
CA ARG A 35 -4.65 32.77 25.25
C ARG A 35 -5.65 32.30 26.31
N ASP A 36 -6.59 33.15 26.70
CA ASP A 36 -7.61 32.82 27.69
C ASP A 36 -8.54 31.71 27.19
N TRP A 37 -8.88 31.73 25.90
CA TRP A 37 -9.64 30.65 25.25
C TRP A 37 -8.87 29.32 25.28
N CYS A 38 -7.57 29.34 24.97
CA CYS A 38 -6.71 28.15 25.09
C CYS A 38 -6.69 27.62 26.54
N ASN A 39 -6.54 28.50 27.52
CA ASN A 39 -6.52 28.12 28.94
C ASN A 39 -7.86 27.49 29.38
N LEU A 40 -8.99 28.08 28.97
CA LEU A 40 -10.33 27.56 29.25
C LEU A 40 -10.54 26.15 28.68
N HIS A 41 -10.00 25.89 27.49
CA HIS A 41 -10.12 24.61 26.79
C HIS A 41 -8.94 23.66 27.01
N PHE A 42 -8.01 24.00 27.91
CA PHE A 42 -6.78 23.24 28.20
C PHE A 42 -5.95 22.92 26.93
N PHE A 43 -5.96 23.83 25.95
CA PHE A 43 -5.12 23.73 24.77
C PHE A 43 -3.72 24.26 25.08
N SER A 44 -2.70 23.45 24.79
CA SER A 44 -1.30 23.81 25.04
C SER A 44 -0.36 23.27 23.95
N GLY A 45 -0.89 23.05 22.74
CA GLY A 45 -0.14 22.47 21.62
C GLY A 45 0.17 20.97 21.74
N LYS A 46 -0.42 20.25 22.71
CA LYS A 46 -0.19 18.80 22.88
C LYS A 46 -0.66 18.02 21.65
N LEU A 47 -0.06 16.85 21.44
CA LEU A 47 -0.30 16.04 20.24
C LEU A 47 -1.79 15.70 20.08
N GLY A 48 -2.33 16.00 18.91
CA GLY A 48 -3.71 15.68 18.56
C GLY A 48 -4.75 16.60 19.17
N GLN A 49 -4.35 17.74 19.75
CA GLN A 49 -5.30 18.80 20.09
C GLN A 49 -5.67 19.60 18.84
N ALA A 50 -6.92 20.06 18.76
CA ALA A 50 -7.32 21.11 17.85
C ALA A 50 -8.34 22.01 18.54
N LEU A 51 -8.25 23.32 18.32
CA LEU A 51 -9.16 24.29 18.92
C LEU A 51 -9.44 25.42 17.93
N ILE A 52 -10.71 25.76 17.73
CA ILE A 52 -11.10 26.97 17.01
C ILE A 52 -11.27 28.07 18.05
N CYS A 53 -10.48 29.13 17.92
CA CYS A 53 -10.46 30.27 18.82
C CYS A 53 -11.16 31.48 18.17
N PRO A 54 -11.98 32.23 18.92
CA PRO A 54 -12.43 33.55 18.48
C PRO A 54 -11.24 34.51 18.32
N LEU A 55 -11.38 35.50 17.44
CA LEU A 55 -10.35 36.50 17.19
C LEU A 55 -11.00 37.90 17.08
N GLY A 56 -11.62 38.36 18.17
CA GLY A 56 -12.39 39.60 18.21
C GLY A 56 -13.45 39.68 17.10
N HIS A 57 -13.41 40.75 16.30
CA HIS A 57 -14.30 40.95 15.14
C HIS A 57 -13.78 40.33 13.83
N LYS A 58 -12.66 39.59 13.87
CA LYS A 58 -12.09 38.91 12.69
C LYS A 58 -12.64 37.49 12.56
N LYS A 59 -12.29 36.83 11.46
CA LYS A 59 -12.56 35.39 11.29
C LYS A 59 -11.85 34.60 12.39
N PRO A 60 -12.48 33.53 12.92
CA PRO A 60 -11.86 32.70 13.93
C PRO A 60 -10.60 32.01 13.37
N ILE A 61 -9.74 31.54 14.27
CA ILE A 61 -8.48 30.87 13.93
C ILE A 61 -8.46 29.46 14.53
N ALA A 62 -8.03 28.48 13.75
CA ALA A 62 -7.81 27.12 14.23
C ALA A 62 -6.36 26.96 14.73
N LEU A 63 -6.19 26.36 15.90
CA LEU A 63 -4.90 25.97 16.45
C LEU A 63 -4.75 24.45 16.39
N LEU A 64 -3.61 23.98 15.89
CA LEU A 64 -3.34 22.56 15.66
C LEU A 64 -2.17 22.10 16.54
N GLY A 65 -2.47 21.26 17.52
CA GLY A 65 -1.50 20.72 18.48
C GLY A 65 -0.70 19.56 17.90
N CYS A 66 0.56 19.82 17.56
CA CYS A 66 1.46 18.82 16.93
C CYS A 66 2.45 18.18 17.93
N GLY A 67 2.18 18.29 19.23
CA GLY A 67 2.96 17.65 20.29
C GLY A 67 4.26 18.36 20.60
N SER A 68 4.99 17.86 21.60
CA SER A 68 6.36 18.26 21.93
C SER A 68 7.38 17.59 21.01
N ASN A 69 8.64 18.02 21.10
CA ASN A 69 9.75 17.32 20.44
C ASN A 69 9.87 15.85 20.89
N ASP A 70 9.54 15.54 22.13
CA ASP A 70 9.58 14.16 22.65
C ASP A 70 8.42 13.31 22.13
N ASP A 71 7.20 13.87 22.05
CA ASP A 71 6.05 13.17 21.44
C ASP A 71 6.37 12.74 20.00
N ARG A 72 7.08 13.62 19.27
CA ARG A 72 7.43 13.39 17.86
C ARG A 72 8.54 12.37 17.63
N LYS A 73 9.20 11.85 18.66
CA LYS A 73 10.19 10.76 18.51
C LYS A 73 9.57 9.40 18.21
N SER A 74 8.29 9.21 18.52
CA SER A 74 7.64 7.88 18.54
C SER A 74 6.44 7.75 17.60
N GLY A 75 6.22 8.72 16.71
CA GLY A 75 5.07 8.74 15.80
C GLY A 75 5.38 9.35 14.44
N ARG A 76 4.34 9.47 13.61
CA ARG A 76 4.36 10.07 12.27
C ARG A 76 3.02 10.76 12.03
N PHE A 77 2.98 11.73 11.12
CA PHE A 77 1.75 12.43 10.71
C PHE A 77 1.05 13.17 11.86
N PHE A 78 1.80 13.99 12.60
CA PHE A 78 1.30 14.71 13.77
C PHE A 78 0.21 15.73 13.42
N LEU A 79 0.31 16.35 12.25
CA LEU A 79 -0.68 17.29 11.75
C LEU A 79 -2.03 16.60 11.48
N ALA A 80 -1.98 15.37 10.99
CA ALA A 80 -3.17 14.54 10.78
C ALA A 80 -3.89 14.23 12.11
N ALA A 81 -3.14 14.02 13.19
CA ALA A 81 -3.71 13.76 14.50
C ALA A 81 -4.53 14.96 15.01
N ALA A 82 -4.06 16.19 14.77
CA ALA A 82 -4.80 17.42 15.07
C ALA A 82 -5.97 17.64 14.11
N ALA A 83 -5.75 17.47 12.80
CA ALA A 83 -6.77 17.67 11.76
C ALA A 83 -8.03 16.83 11.99
N LYS A 84 -7.88 15.59 12.47
CA LYS A 84 -9.02 14.71 12.83
C LYS A 84 -9.92 15.23 13.96
N LYS A 85 -9.46 16.22 14.73
CA LYS A 85 -10.24 16.84 15.82
C LYS A 85 -10.94 18.12 15.38
N LEU A 86 -10.62 18.62 14.20
CA LEU A 86 -11.34 19.76 13.63
C LEU A 86 -12.76 19.36 13.26
N PRO A 87 -13.75 20.26 13.44
CA PRO A 87 -15.05 20.08 12.82
C PRO A 87 -14.93 20.15 11.29
N ALA A 88 -15.98 19.67 10.63
CA ALA A 88 -16.14 19.83 9.19
C ALA A 88 -15.99 21.29 8.77
N GLY A 89 -15.23 21.56 7.72
CA GLY A 89 -14.99 22.91 7.24
C GLY A 89 -13.76 23.00 6.35
N CYS A 90 -13.54 24.20 5.81
CA CYS A 90 -12.38 24.51 4.98
C CYS A 90 -11.34 25.27 5.82
N TYR A 91 -10.11 24.77 5.84
CA TYR A 91 -9.02 25.30 6.64
C TYR A 91 -7.82 25.68 5.77
N LYS A 92 -7.13 26.75 6.14
CA LYS A 92 -5.93 27.24 5.45
C LYS A 92 -4.78 27.37 6.43
N ILE A 93 -3.72 26.58 6.26
CA ILE A 93 -2.52 26.74 7.08
C ILE A 93 -1.85 28.06 6.73
N ILE A 94 -1.67 28.92 7.74
CA ILE A 94 -0.96 30.20 7.63
C ILE A 94 0.37 30.12 8.39
N GLY A 95 1.43 30.72 7.82
CA GLY A 95 2.79 30.61 8.34
C GLY A 95 3.50 29.31 7.96
N ASP A 96 4.66 29.06 8.58
CA ASP A 96 5.46 27.87 8.33
C ASP A 96 4.84 26.61 8.94
N ILE A 97 5.20 25.45 8.39
CA ILE A 97 4.93 24.14 8.99
C ILE A 97 6.21 23.67 9.68
N PRO A 98 6.39 23.90 10.99
CA PRO A 98 7.64 23.64 11.71
C PRO A 98 7.79 22.15 12.07
N LEU A 99 7.56 21.27 11.10
CA LEU A 99 7.65 19.81 11.24
C LEU A 99 8.70 19.29 10.28
N ALA A 100 9.32 18.15 10.60
CA ALA A 100 10.48 17.64 9.87
C ALA A 100 10.23 17.40 8.38
N ASN A 101 9.01 17.00 8.00
CA ASN A 101 8.62 16.81 6.60
C ASN A 101 7.22 17.43 6.33
N PRO A 102 7.13 18.73 6.03
CA PRO A 102 5.87 19.42 5.79
C PRO A 102 5.00 18.80 4.69
N LYS A 103 5.64 18.31 3.60
CA LYS A 103 4.96 17.66 2.48
C LYS A 103 4.18 16.43 2.95
N LEU A 104 4.79 15.59 3.78
CA LEU A 104 4.13 14.38 4.29
C LEU A 104 3.15 14.65 5.41
N GLU A 105 3.34 15.69 6.21
CA GLU A 105 2.37 16.09 7.22
C GLU A 105 1.05 16.56 6.56
N VAL A 106 1.15 17.31 5.45
CA VAL A 106 -0.01 17.68 4.62
C VAL A 106 -0.64 16.44 3.96
N LEU A 107 0.16 15.53 3.41
CA LEU A 107 -0.36 14.25 2.90
C LEU A 107 -1.13 13.48 4.00
N GLY A 108 -0.57 13.43 5.21
CA GLY A 108 -1.19 12.80 6.37
C GLY A 108 -2.54 13.40 6.72
N TRP A 109 -2.64 14.74 6.72
CA TRP A 109 -3.93 15.43 6.89
C TRP A 109 -4.93 14.88 5.87
N LEU A 110 -4.61 14.93 4.58
CA LEU A 110 -5.54 14.50 3.53
C LEU A 110 -5.90 13.01 3.67
N MET A 111 -4.93 12.15 3.97
CA MET A 111 -5.15 10.72 4.20
C MET A 111 -6.09 10.46 5.38
N SER A 112 -6.00 11.26 6.44
CA SER A 112 -6.83 11.12 7.64
C SER A 112 -8.32 11.38 7.41
N GLN A 113 -8.66 12.07 6.32
CA GLN A 113 -10.04 12.36 5.90
C GLN A 113 -10.65 11.24 5.06
N TYR A 114 -9.92 10.15 4.79
CA TYR A 114 -10.43 9.00 4.05
C TYR A 114 -11.58 8.30 4.79
N GLU A 115 -12.67 8.03 4.07
CA GLU A 115 -13.79 7.24 4.57
C GLU A 115 -14.30 6.28 3.49
N PHE A 116 -14.44 5.01 3.85
CA PHE A 116 -15.02 4.00 2.97
C PHE A 116 -16.54 3.94 3.13
N LYS A 117 -17.28 4.62 2.24
CA LYS A 117 -18.74 4.79 2.35
C LYS A 117 -19.58 4.00 1.36
N LYS A 118 -18.96 3.23 0.47
CA LYS A 118 -19.63 2.51 -0.64
C LYS A 118 -20.91 1.76 -0.23
N TYR A 119 -20.98 1.26 1.00
CA TYR A 119 -22.09 0.45 1.52
C TYR A 119 -22.96 1.12 2.60
N LYS A 120 -22.68 2.38 2.98
CA LYS A 120 -23.37 3.08 4.08
C LYS A 120 -24.35 4.12 3.53
N ARG A 121 -25.67 3.86 3.64
CA ARG A 121 -26.74 4.73 3.07
C ARG A 121 -26.91 6.09 3.77
N ASN A 122 -26.63 6.18 5.07
CA ASN A 122 -26.70 7.41 5.86
C ASN A 122 -25.34 7.69 6.49
N SER A 123 -24.45 8.34 5.76
CA SER A 123 -23.23 8.92 6.34
C SER A 123 -23.37 10.44 6.34
N GLU A 124 -23.77 11.00 7.49
CA GLU A 124 -23.35 12.36 7.80
C GLU A 124 -21.83 12.31 7.92
N SER A 125 -21.17 13.04 7.04
CA SER A 125 -19.73 13.18 7.05
C SER A 125 -19.42 14.58 6.64
N GLY A 126 -18.69 15.28 7.49
CA GLY A 126 -17.95 16.44 7.07
C GLY A 126 -16.48 16.18 7.35
N ILE A 127 -15.65 16.61 6.42
CA ILE A 127 -14.20 16.48 6.50
C ILE A 127 -13.61 17.85 6.83
N ALA A 128 -12.44 17.86 7.46
CA ALA A 128 -11.61 19.04 7.55
C ALA A 128 -10.85 19.18 6.23
N GLU A 129 -11.42 19.93 5.28
CA GLU A 129 -10.79 20.21 4.00
C GLU A 129 -9.61 21.16 4.19
N LEU A 130 -8.56 20.96 3.41
CA LEU A 130 -7.37 21.78 3.47
C LEU A 130 -7.22 22.57 2.17
N VAL A 131 -7.03 23.88 2.27
CA VAL A 131 -6.67 24.73 1.12
C VAL A 131 -5.26 24.38 0.65
N LYS A 132 -5.08 24.33 -0.68
CA LYS A 132 -3.80 23.99 -1.32
C LYS A 132 -2.65 24.89 -0.80
N PRO A 133 -1.60 24.32 -0.16
CA PRO A 133 -0.44 25.09 0.28
C PRO A 133 0.40 25.54 -0.93
N ILE A 134 0.91 26.78 -0.88
CA ILE A 134 1.61 27.40 -2.03
C ILE A 134 3.07 26.95 -2.15
N ASN A 135 3.73 26.63 -1.03
CA ASN A 135 5.18 26.35 -0.98
C ASN A 135 5.51 24.86 -0.86
N LEU A 136 4.62 23.97 -1.32
CA LEU A 136 4.83 22.52 -1.28
C LEU A 136 4.54 21.90 -2.65
N ASP A 137 5.26 20.81 -2.94
CA ASP A 137 5.01 19.95 -4.09
C ASP A 137 3.68 19.21 -3.91
N THR A 138 2.62 19.89 -4.31
CA THR A 138 1.24 19.46 -4.14
C THR A 138 0.81 18.47 -5.21
N ASP A 139 1.44 18.49 -6.38
CA ASP A 139 1.19 17.53 -7.44
C ASP A 139 1.67 16.13 -7.01
N TRP A 140 2.83 16.03 -6.35
CA TRP A 140 3.27 14.79 -5.70
C TRP A 140 2.32 14.32 -4.61
N ILE A 141 1.85 15.24 -3.74
CA ILE A 141 0.89 14.90 -2.68
C ILE A 141 -0.38 14.31 -3.27
N GLU A 142 -0.95 14.93 -4.31
CA GLU A 142 -2.18 14.48 -4.94
C GLU A 142 -2.02 13.14 -5.66
N ALA A 143 -0.89 12.94 -6.36
CA ALA A 143 -0.57 11.68 -7.01
C ALA A 143 -0.50 10.52 -6.02
N VAL A 144 0.23 10.71 -4.90
CA VAL A 144 0.38 9.71 -3.84
C VAL A 144 -0.93 9.46 -3.11
N LEU A 145 -1.66 10.52 -2.75
CA LEU A 145 -2.94 10.40 -2.04
C LEU A 145 -3.96 9.61 -2.85
N ALA A 146 -4.06 9.86 -4.15
CA ALA A 146 -5.04 9.19 -4.97
C ALA A 146 -4.61 7.75 -5.31
N GLY A 147 -3.31 7.43 -5.30
CA GLY A 147 -2.82 6.05 -5.24
C GLY A 147 -3.18 5.33 -3.94
N GLU A 148 -3.01 5.98 -2.78
CA GLU A 148 -3.42 5.47 -1.47
C GLU A 148 -4.92 5.15 -1.45
N PHE A 149 -5.76 6.09 -1.89
CA PHE A 149 -7.22 5.94 -1.83
C PHE A 149 -7.70 4.81 -2.73
N LEU A 150 -7.13 4.67 -3.93
CA LEU A 150 -7.39 3.53 -4.81
C LEU A 150 -7.10 2.21 -4.08
N ALA A 151 -5.90 2.08 -3.49
CA ALA A 151 -5.53 0.86 -2.79
C ALA A 151 -6.47 0.55 -1.61
N ARG A 152 -6.83 1.56 -0.81
CA ARG A 152 -7.75 1.41 0.32
C ARG A 152 -9.15 1.00 -0.14
N ASP A 153 -9.68 1.61 -1.19
CA ASP A 153 -11.01 1.29 -1.71
C ASP A 153 -11.08 -0.14 -2.21
N LEU A 154 -10.04 -0.60 -2.92
CA LEU A 154 -9.95 -1.99 -3.36
C LEU A 154 -9.91 -2.95 -2.15
N ILE A 155 -8.98 -2.76 -1.21
CA ILE A 155 -8.85 -3.63 -0.03
C ILE A 155 -10.12 -3.63 0.85
N ASN A 156 -10.80 -2.49 0.96
CA ASN A 156 -12.00 -2.37 1.79
C ASN A 156 -13.25 -2.97 1.12
N THR A 157 -13.28 -3.07 -0.20
CA THR A 157 -14.40 -3.65 -0.93
C THR A 157 -14.53 -5.15 -0.60
N PRO A 158 -15.69 -5.63 -0.13
CA PRO A 158 -15.96 -7.05 0.07
C PRO A 158 -15.73 -7.87 -1.20
N ALA A 159 -15.23 -9.10 -1.05
CA ALA A 159 -14.88 -9.95 -2.19
C ALA A 159 -16.07 -10.31 -3.10
N ASN A 160 -17.31 -10.35 -2.58
CA ASN A 160 -18.50 -10.53 -3.40
C ASN A 160 -18.73 -9.39 -4.42
N ASP A 161 -18.11 -8.22 -4.21
CA ASP A 161 -18.14 -7.07 -5.12
C ASP A 161 -16.74 -6.72 -5.66
N LEU A 162 -15.73 -7.55 -5.36
CA LEU A 162 -14.36 -7.39 -5.83
C LEU A 162 -13.70 -8.75 -6.01
N GLY A 163 -14.14 -9.50 -7.02
CA GLY A 163 -13.45 -10.70 -7.49
C GLY A 163 -12.46 -10.38 -8.63
N PRO A 164 -11.89 -11.41 -9.28
CA PRO A 164 -10.94 -11.25 -10.38
C PRO A 164 -11.44 -10.34 -11.52
N SER A 165 -12.71 -10.43 -11.91
CA SER A 165 -13.31 -9.55 -12.93
C SER A 165 -13.40 -8.09 -12.53
N GLU A 166 -13.70 -7.80 -11.26
CA GLU A 166 -13.82 -6.43 -10.77
C GLU A 166 -12.45 -5.81 -10.52
N LEU A 167 -11.46 -6.61 -10.12
CA LEU A 167 -10.07 -6.17 -10.05
C LEU A 167 -9.55 -5.82 -11.45
N GLU A 168 -9.83 -6.64 -12.47
CA GLU A 168 -9.56 -6.33 -13.88
C GLU A 168 -10.23 -5.02 -14.31
N ARG A 169 -11.52 -4.84 -13.98
CA ARG A 169 -12.26 -3.61 -14.31
C ARG A 169 -11.58 -2.39 -13.69
N SER A 170 -11.17 -2.48 -12.43
CA SER A 170 -10.46 -1.40 -11.73
C SER A 170 -9.11 -1.08 -12.41
N THR A 171 -8.37 -2.08 -12.87
CA THR A 171 -7.13 -1.87 -13.63
C THR A 171 -7.39 -1.28 -15.03
N LYS A 172 -8.50 -1.65 -15.69
CA LYS A 172 -8.93 -1.04 -16.97
C LYS A 172 -9.29 0.44 -16.81
N GLU A 173 -10.02 0.79 -15.75
CA GLU A 173 -10.35 2.18 -15.42
C GLU A 173 -9.06 3.01 -15.20
N LEU A 174 -8.09 2.44 -14.48
CA LEU A 174 -6.76 3.06 -14.32
C LEU A 174 -6.03 3.21 -15.66
N ALA A 175 -6.04 2.18 -16.51
CA ALA A 175 -5.42 2.25 -17.83
C ALA A 175 -6.05 3.34 -18.70
N GLN A 176 -7.37 3.49 -18.65
CA GLN A 176 -8.09 4.56 -19.35
C GLN A 176 -7.75 5.95 -18.81
N GLU A 177 -7.60 6.11 -17.50
CA GLU A 177 -7.21 7.38 -16.87
C GLU A 177 -5.89 7.94 -17.44
N PHE A 178 -4.93 7.06 -17.73
CA PHE A 178 -3.59 7.45 -18.19
C PHE A 178 -3.28 7.08 -19.65
N ASN A 179 -4.28 6.58 -20.40
CA ASN A 179 -4.10 6.07 -21.75
C ASN A 179 -3.00 4.97 -21.84
N ALA A 180 -2.92 4.12 -20.83
CA ALA A 180 -2.01 2.97 -20.79
C ALA A 180 -2.57 1.80 -21.62
N LYS A 181 -1.67 0.96 -22.15
CA LYS A 181 -2.04 -0.29 -22.82
C LYS A 181 -2.39 -1.33 -21.77
N ILE A 182 -3.44 -2.12 -22.00
CA ILE A 182 -3.83 -3.23 -21.12
C ILE A 182 -4.17 -4.49 -21.92
N GLU A 183 -3.65 -5.63 -21.48
CA GLU A 183 -3.94 -6.96 -22.01
C GLU A 183 -4.37 -7.88 -20.85
N VAL A 184 -5.29 -8.82 -21.14
CA VAL A 184 -5.82 -9.74 -20.13
C VAL A 184 -5.91 -11.15 -20.72
N VAL A 185 -5.39 -12.13 -19.98
CA VAL A 185 -5.53 -13.56 -20.27
C VAL A 185 -6.37 -14.20 -19.18
N SER A 186 -7.51 -14.80 -19.51
CA SER A 186 -8.47 -15.33 -18.52
C SER A 186 -8.91 -16.77 -18.78
N GLY A 187 -9.29 -17.47 -17.70
CA GLY A 187 -9.78 -18.85 -17.73
C GLY A 187 -8.81 -19.81 -18.42
N ASP A 188 -9.32 -20.73 -19.25
CA ASP A 188 -8.52 -21.73 -19.97
C ASP A 188 -7.45 -21.14 -20.90
N LYS A 189 -7.58 -19.86 -21.29
CA LYS A 189 -6.53 -19.19 -22.07
C LYS A 189 -5.24 -19.05 -21.27
N LEU A 190 -5.29 -19.07 -19.94
CA LEU A 190 -4.10 -19.09 -19.09
C LEU A 190 -3.22 -20.30 -19.42
N LEU A 191 -3.81 -21.50 -19.53
CA LEU A 191 -3.08 -22.72 -19.91
C LEU A 191 -2.45 -22.59 -21.30
N LYS A 192 -3.21 -22.07 -22.27
CA LYS A 192 -2.72 -21.85 -23.65
C LYS A 192 -1.57 -20.84 -23.72
N ASN A 193 -1.52 -19.89 -22.79
CA ASN A 193 -0.46 -18.88 -22.71
C ASN A 193 0.61 -19.23 -21.67
N ASN A 194 0.64 -20.48 -21.18
CA ASN A 194 1.61 -20.98 -20.20
C ASN A 194 1.58 -20.22 -18.86
N PHE A 195 0.39 -20.13 -18.26
CA PHE A 195 0.15 -19.67 -16.89
C PHE A 195 -0.54 -20.75 -16.03
N PRO A 196 0.09 -21.94 -15.87
CA PRO A 196 -0.50 -23.10 -15.21
C PRO A 196 -0.79 -22.91 -13.72
N LEU A 197 0.07 -22.21 -12.97
CA LEU A 197 -0.10 -22.02 -11.53
C LEU A 197 -1.22 -21.02 -11.23
N ILE A 198 -1.31 -19.92 -12.01
CA ILE A 198 -2.43 -18.96 -11.89
C ILE A 198 -3.75 -19.68 -12.15
N HIS A 199 -3.79 -20.50 -13.21
CA HIS A 199 -4.98 -21.29 -13.53
C HIS A 199 -5.34 -22.25 -12.40
N ALA A 200 -4.38 -23.06 -11.93
CA ALA A 200 -4.64 -24.09 -10.92
C ALA A 200 -5.20 -23.53 -9.60
N VAL A 201 -4.67 -22.39 -9.13
CA VAL A 201 -5.15 -21.76 -7.90
C VAL A 201 -6.59 -21.27 -8.05
N GLY A 202 -6.93 -20.62 -9.17
CA GLY A 202 -8.26 -20.06 -9.37
C GLY A 202 -9.30 -20.98 -9.99
N ALA A 203 -8.93 -22.21 -10.37
CA ALA A 203 -9.82 -23.14 -11.09
C ALA A 203 -11.08 -23.54 -10.30
N ALA A 204 -11.07 -23.36 -8.98
CA ALA A 204 -12.20 -23.68 -8.10
C ALA A 204 -13.25 -22.56 -7.97
N SER A 205 -12.99 -21.35 -8.47
CA SER A 205 -13.94 -20.24 -8.42
C SER A 205 -14.73 -20.10 -9.73
N GLU A 206 -16.00 -19.71 -9.61
CA GLU A 206 -16.82 -19.30 -10.76
C GLU A 206 -16.32 -17.98 -11.38
N ASN A 207 -15.71 -17.09 -10.58
CA ASN A 207 -15.08 -15.89 -11.10
C ASN A 207 -13.69 -16.25 -11.65
N THR A 208 -13.66 -16.54 -12.95
CA THR A 208 -12.50 -17.17 -13.60
C THR A 208 -11.18 -16.45 -13.33
N PRO A 209 -10.08 -17.19 -13.10
CA PRO A 209 -8.75 -16.61 -12.89
C PRO A 209 -8.26 -15.86 -14.13
N ARG A 210 -7.37 -14.90 -13.92
CA ARG A 210 -6.78 -14.12 -15.00
C ARG A 210 -5.42 -13.53 -14.65
N LEU A 211 -4.65 -13.22 -15.68
CA LEU A 211 -3.48 -12.36 -15.61
C LEU A 211 -3.79 -11.04 -16.32
N ILE A 212 -3.59 -9.93 -15.62
CA ILE A 212 -3.75 -8.56 -16.13
C ILE A 212 -2.35 -7.97 -16.35
N ASP A 213 -2.10 -7.42 -17.55
CA ASP A 213 -0.82 -6.79 -17.93
C ASP A 213 -1.07 -5.36 -18.44
N LEU A 214 -0.68 -4.37 -17.64
CA LEU A 214 -0.77 -2.94 -17.96
C LEU A 214 0.62 -2.40 -18.29
N LYS A 215 0.75 -1.63 -19.38
CA LYS A 215 2.02 -1.03 -19.84
C LYS A 215 1.85 0.43 -20.22
N ILE A 216 2.82 1.26 -19.85
CA ILE A 216 2.90 2.67 -20.26
C ILE A 216 4.36 3.13 -20.34
N GLY A 217 4.61 4.15 -21.17
CA GLY A 217 5.96 4.66 -21.43
C GLY A 217 6.67 3.89 -22.54
N SER A 218 7.67 4.54 -23.15
CA SER A 218 8.48 3.96 -24.23
C SER A 218 9.98 4.29 -24.10
N ASN A 219 10.35 5.11 -23.13
CA ASN A 219 11.70 5.60 -22.88
C ASN A 219 12.06 5.45 -21.40
N GLY A 220 13.34 5.55 -21.08
CA GLY A 220 13.84 5.36 -19.72
C GLY A 220 13.91 3.88 -19.31
N PRO A 221 14.27 3.61 -18.05
CA PRO A 221 14.46 2.26 -17.55
C PRO A 221 13.14 1.49 -17.43
N LYS A 222 13.22 0.16 -17.50
CA LYS A 222 12.06 -0.73 -17.38
C LYS A 222 11.79 -1.12 -15.93
N LEU A 223 10.65 -0.70 -15.40
CA LEU A 223 10.16 -1.10 -14.09
C LEU A 223 8.95 -2.03 -14.24
N THR A 224 9.06 -3.26 -13.72
CA THR A 224 7.89 -4.16 -13.62
C THR A 224 7.43 -4.29 -12.17
N LEU A 225 6.17 -3.92 -11.91
CA LEU A 225 5.49 -4.12 -10.65
C LEU A 225 4.62 -5.38 -10.72
N VAL A 226 4.68 -6.26 -9.72
CA VAL A 226 3.90 -7.51 -9.67
C VAL A 226 3.12 -7.60 -8.36
N GLY A 227 1.79 -7.64 -8.42
CA GLY A 227 0.95 -7.62 -7.22
C GLY A 227 0.14 -8.89 -7.04
N LYS A 228 0.25 -9.57 -5.89
CA LYS A 228 -0.62 -10.71 -5.54
C LYS A 228 -2.10 -10.27 -5.58
N GLY A 229 -2.89 -10.87 -6.45
CA GLY A 229 -4.31 -10.54 -6.69
C GLY A 229 -5.30 -11.61 -6.21
N VAL A 230 -5.07 -12.23 -5.04
CA VAL A 230 -6.00 -13.21 -4.47
C VAL A 230 -7.18 -12.46 -3.86
N CYS A 231 -8.28 -12.33 -4.60
CA CYS A 231 -9.42 -11.50 -4.25
C CYS A 231 -10.16 -12.01 -3.00
N PHE A 232 -10.18 -13.32 -2.82
CA PHE A 232 -10.56 -13.97 -1.58
C PHE A 232 -9.78 -15.26 -1.40
N ASP A 233 -9.41 -15.55 -0.16
CA ASP A 233 -8.62 -16.71 0.20
C ASP A 233 -9.30 -17.53 1.31
N THR A 234 -9.88 -18.66 0.94
CA THR A 234 -10.40 -19.63 1.92
C THR A 234 -9.29 -20.54 2.47
N GLY A 235 -8.10 -20.50 1.85
CA GLY A 235 -7.02 -21.47 1.97
C GLY A 235 -7.16 -22.72 1.10
N GLY A 236 -8.18 -22.78 0.24
CA GLY A 236 -8.48 -24.00 -0.53
C GLY A 236 -8.80 -25.19 0.39
N LEU A 237 -8.35 -26.39 0.03
CA LEU A 237 -8.60 -27.60 0.80
C LEU A 237 -7.90 -27.63 2.16
N ASN A 238 -6.78 -26.92 2.33
CA ASN A 238 -6.21 -26.55 3.62
C ASN A 238 -6.95 -25.34 4.21
N ILE A 239 -8.25 -25.52 4.47
CA ILE A 239 -9.17 -24.45 4.87
C ILE A 239 -8.68 -23.65 6.09
N LYS A 240 -8.75 -22.33 5.99
CA LYS A 240 -8.49 -21.43 7.11
C LYS A 240 -9.56 -21.57 8.21
N PRO A 241 -9.19 -21.47 9.50
CA PRO A 241 -10.16 -21.24 10.56
C PRO A 241 -10.94 -19.92 10.33
N GLY A 242 -12.21 -19.88 10.76
CA GLY A 242 -13.10 -18.74 10.47
C GLY A 242 -12.55 -17.37 10.89
N ASN A 243 -11.88 -17.28 12.05
CA ASN A 243 -11.26 -16.03 12.51
C ASN A 243 -10.13 -15.54 11.59
N SER A 244 -9.38 -16.46 10.99
CA SER A 244 -8.31 -16.15 10.02
C SER A 244 -8.89 -15.77 8.66
N MET A 245 -10.05 -16.33 8.28
CA MET A 245 -10.70 -16.10 7.00
C MET A 245 -11.42 -14.74 6.93
N GLY A 246 -11.94 -14.22 8.04
CA GLY A 246 -12.78 -13.00 8.05
C GLY A 246 -12.13 -11.73 7.49
N LEU A 247 -10.80 -11.68 7.37
CA LEU A 247 -10.07 -10.57 6.76
C LEU A 247 -9.57 -10.85 5.34
N MET A 248 -9.82 -12.03 4.76
CA MET A 248 -9.17 -12.48 3.51
C MET A 248 -9.65 -11.78 2.24
N LYS A 249 -10.65 -10.88 2.32
CA LYS A 249 -10.90 -9.90 1.25
C LYS A 249 -9.68 -9.01 0.96
N LYS A 250 -8.78 -8.86 1.95
CA LYS A 250 -7.57 -8.05 1.81
C LYS A 250 -6.44 -8.78 1.07
N ASP A 251 -6.61 -10.05 0.71
CA ASP A 251 -5.51 -10.88 0.22
C ASP A 251 -5.05 -10.54 -1.22
N MET A 252 -5.76 -9.59 -1.83
CA MET A 252 -5.40 -8.85 -3.03
C MET A 252 -4.65 -7.54 -2.71
N GLY A 253 -4.25 -7.32 -1.45
CA GLY A 253 -3.57 -6.10 -1.01
C GLY A 253 -2.24 -5.85 -1.73
N GLY A 254 -1.56 -6.91 -2.17
CA GLY A 254 -0.41 -6.81 -3.07
C GLY A 254 -0.76 -6.11 -4.38
N ALA A 255 -1.80 -6.58 -5.08
CA ALA A 255 -2.34 -5.94 -6.28
C ALA A 255 -2.79 -4.49 -6.02
N ALA A 256 -3.48 -4.24 -4.90
CA ALA A 256 -3.93 -2.90 -4.53
C ALA A 256 -2.75 -1.92 -4.36
N ASN A 257 -1.69 -2.34 -3.68
CA ASN A 257 -0.52 -1.51 -3.43
C ASN A 257 0.26 -1.22 -4.72
N VAL A 258 0.47 -2.21 -5.60
CA VAL A 258 1.14 -1.96 -6.88
C VAL A 258 0.30 -1.08 -7.81
N LEU A 259 -1.03 -1.21 -7.81
CA LEU A 259 -1.92 -0.31 -8.55
C LEU A 259 -1.86 1.12 -7.99
N GLY A 260 -1.83 1.27 -6.66
CA GLY A 260 -1.65 2.56 -6.01
C GLY A 260 -0.32 3.22 -6.36
N LEU A 261 0.77 2.46 -6.31
CA LEU A 261 2.11 2.92 -6.73
C LEU A 261 2.15 3.28 -8.21
N ALA A 262 1.64 2.40 -9.09
CA ALA A 262 1.58 2.63 -10.53
C ALA A 262 0.80 3.90 -10.86
N ARG A 263 -0.34 4.11 -10.19
CA ARG A 263 -1.14 5.33 -10.34
C ARG A 263 -0.36 6.58 -9.93
N ALA A 264 0.39 6.54 -8.84
CA ALA A 264 1.23 7.66 -8.42
C ALA A 264 2.36 7.95 -9.43
N ILE A 265 3.05 6.91 -9.92
CA ILE A 265 4.10 7.02 -10.94
C ILE A 265 3.55 7.65 -12.24
N MET A 266 2.41 7.16 -12.73
CA MET A 266 1.78 7.71 -13.94
C MET A 266 1.29 9.14 -13.73
N GLY A 267 0.76 9.45 -12.53
CA GLY A 267 0.33 10.80 -12.15
C GLY A 267 1.48 11.82 -12.10
N LEU A 268 2.69 11.36 -11.76
CA LEU A 268 3.91 12.16 -11.75
C LEU A 268 4.60 12.24 -13.11
N GLY A 269 4.21 11.40 -14.07
CA GLY A 269 4.80 11.41 -15.42
C GLY A 269 6.29 11.08 -15.44
N LEU A 270 6.77 10.20 -14.56
CA LEU A 270 8.19 9.82 -14.50
C LEU A 270 8.67 9.21 -15.83
N ASP A 271 9.90 9.53 -16.24
CA ASP A 271 10.50 9.05 -17.50
C ASP A 271 11.00 7.60 -17.36
N LEU A 272 10.04 6.67 -17.35
CA LEU A 272 10.30 5.23 -17.27
C LEU A 272 9.28 4.41 -18.06
N GLN A 273 9.63 3.16 -18.35
CA GLN A 273 8.73 2.16 -18.92
C GLN A 273 8.11 1.34 -17.79
N LEU A 274 6.87 1.66 -17.43
CA LEU A 274 6.14 0.98 -16.36
C LEU A 274 5.35 -0.20 -16.93
N ARG A 275 5.51 -1.37 -16.31
CA ARG A 275 4.67 -2.54 -16.49
C ARG A 275 4.07 -2.97 -15.16
N VAL A 276 2.79 -3.33 -15.14
CA VAL A 276 2.10 -3.84 -13.95
C VAL A 276 1.47 -5.19 -14.28
N LEU A 277 1.82 -6.22 -13.51
CA LEU A 277 1.29 -7.58 -13.65
C LEU A 277 0.48 -7.96 -12.40
N ILE A 278 -0.76 -8.39 -12.62
CA ILE A 278 -1.65 -8.83 -11.54
C ILE A 278 -2.23 -10.20 -11.90
N PRO A 279 -1.74 -11.29 -11.27
CA PRO A 279 -2.44 -12.55 -11.29
C PRO A 279 -3.64 -12.48 -10.33
N ALA A 280 -4.84 -12.32 -10.89
CA ALA A 280 -6.08 -12.18 -10.17
C ALA A 280 -6.86 -13.50 -10.11
N VAL A 281 -7.10 -14.00 -8.90
CA VAL A 281 -7.74 -15.30 -8.63
C VAL A 281 -8.60 -15.23 -7.37
N GLU A 282 -9.41 -16.25 -7.12
CA GLU A 282 -9.89 -16.61 -5.79
C GLU A 282 -9.38 -18.00 -5.45
N ASN A 283 -8.94 -18.21 -4.21
CA ASN A 283 -8.57 -19.53 -3.71
C ASN A 283 -9.77 -20.13 -2.99
N SER A 284 -10.53 -20.95 -3.72
CA SER A 284 -11.85 -21.42 -3.31
C SER A 284 -11.90 -22.93 -3.05
N ILE A 285 -12.93 -23.37 -2.33
CA ILE A 285 -13.20 -24.79 -2.07
C ILE A 285 -14.29 -25.26 -3.03
N ALA A 286 -13.90 -26.11 -3.98
CA ALA A 286 -14.81 -26.79 -4.90
C ALA A 286 -14.18 -28.10 -5.40
N GLY A 287 -14.92 -28.88 -6.20
CA GLY A 287 -14.41 -30.13 -6.78
C GLY A 287 -13.18 -29.94 -7.69
N ALA A 288 -13.03 -28.75 -8.28
CA ALA A 288 -11.91 -28.38 -9.13
C ALA A 288 -10.69 -27.81 -8.38
N ALA A 289 -10.72 -27.76 -7.04
CA ALA A 289 -9.58 -27.29 -6.25
C ALA A 289 -8.37 -28.22 -6.41
N PHE A 290 -7.19 -27.59 -6.52
CA PHE A 290 -5.90 -28.28 -6.41
C PHE A 290 -5.71 -28.82 -4.98
N ARG A 291 -4.88 -29.85 -4.82
CA ARG A 291 -4.84 -30.69 -3.62
C ARG A 291 -3.45 -30.74 -3.01
N PRO A 292 -3.35 -30.96 -1.69
CA PRO A 292 -2.09 -31.39 -1.08
C PRO A 292 -1.56 -32.66 -1.78
N GLY A 293 -0.27 -32.66 -2.10
CA GLY A 293 0.43 -33.71 -2.84
C GLY A 293 0.36 -33.59 -4.36
N ASP A 294 -0.41 -32.64 -4.92
CA ASP A 294 -0.34 -32.35 -6.35
C ASP A 294 1.06 -31.81 -6.71
N ILE A 295 1.53 -32.15 -7.91
CA ILE A 295 2.73 -31.54 -8.51
C ILE A 295 2.28 -30.72 -9.71
N LEU A 296 2.49 -29.41 -9.64
CA LEU A 296 2.08 -28.46 -10.66
C LEU A 296 3.27 -27.97 -11.48
N ASN A 297 3.09 -27.81 -12.78
CA ASN A 297 4.07 -27.15 -13.63
C ASN A 297 3.95 -25.64 -13.49
N SER A 298 5.08 -24.93 -13.60
CA SER A 298 5.14 -23.46 -13.66
C SER A 298 5.49 -22.96 -15.06
N ARG A 299 5.26 -21.68 -15.31
CA ARG A 299 5.70 -21.00 -16.53
C ARG A 299 7.20 -21.14 -16.80
N LYS A 300 8.03 -21.11 -15.74
CA LYS A 300 9.50 -21.25 -15.81
C LYS A 300 9.95 -22.67 -16.16
N GLY A 301 9.03 -23.64 -16.17
CA GLY A 301 9.34 -25.05 -16.39
C GLY A 301 9.76 -25.80 -15.12
N LEU A 302 9.76 -25.14 -13.96
CA LEU A 302 9.95 -25.80 -12.66
C LEU A 302 8.65 -26.48 -12.22
N THR A 303 8.77 -27.62 -11.56
CA THR A 303 7.67 -28.34 -10.91
C THR A 303 7.55 -27.95 -9.44
N VAL A 304 6.31 -27.83 -8.94
CA VAL A 304 6.02 -27.42 -7.57
C VAL A 304 5.13 -28.45 -6.88
N GLU A 305 5.63 -29.06 -5.81
CA GLU A 305 4.83 -29.88 -4.90
C GLU A 305 3.98 -28.99 -3.99
N ILE A 306 2.69 -29.32 -3.91
CA ILE A 306 1.73 -28.58 -3.09
C ILE A 306 1.61 -29.25 -1.73
N ASN A 307 2.28 -28.71 -0.71
CA ASN A 307 2.12 -29.17 0.67
C ASN A 307 1.06 -28.38 1.46
N ASN A 308 0.73 -27.17 0.99
CA ASN A 308 -0.35 -26.38 1.58
C ASN A 308 -1.05 -25.51 0.52
N THR A 309 -2.35 -25.73 0.30
CA THR A 309 -3.15 -24.94 -0.63
C THR A 309 -3.41 -23.51 -0.14
N ASP A 310 -3.12 -23.20 1.13
CA ASP A 310 -3.12 -21.86 1.76
C ASP A 310 -1.80 -21.08 1.52
N ALA A 311 -0.87 -21.68 0.78
CA ALA A 311 0.34 -21.04 0.29
C ALA A 311 0.24 -20.79 -1.23
N GLU A 312 -0.92 -20.34 -1.68
CA GLU A 312 -1.28 -20.10 -3.08
C GLU A 312 -0.67 -18.82 -3.66
N GLY A 313 -0.52 -17.78 -2.84
CA GLY A 313 -0.07 -16.47 -3.28
C GLY A 313 1.29 -16.52 -3.98
N ARG A 314 2.19 -17.40 -3.51
CA ARG A 314 3.51 -17.59 -4.14
C ARG A 314 3.42 -18.35 -5.46
N LEU A 315 2.42 -19.21 -5.64
CA LEU A 315 2.20 -19.96 -6.89
C LEU A 315 1.75 -19.01 -8.00
N VAL A 316 0.77 -18.15 -7.71
CA VAL A 316 0.28 -17.20 -8.72
C VAL A 316 1.32 -16.14 -9.08
N LEU A 317 2.15 -15.73 -8.11
CA LEU A 317 3.28 -14.84 -8.34
C LEU A 317 4.41 -15.51 -9.13
N ALA A 318 4.65 -16.81 -8.95
CA ALA A 318 5.71 -17.52 -9.67
C ALA A 318 5.56 -17.42 -11.19
N ASP A 319 4.36 -17.65 -11.71
CA ASP A 319 4.05 -17.48 -13.13
C ASP A 319 4.20 -16.01 -13.57
N ALA A 320 3.69 -15.07 -12.77
CA ALA A 320 3.76 -13.64 -13.08
C ALA A 320 5.19 -13.09 -13.07
N LEU A 321 6.06 -13.53 -12.14
CA LEU A 321 7.47 -13.16 -12.03
C LEU A 321 8.31 -13.76 -13.17
N SER A 322 7.98 -14.98 -13.57
CA SER A 322 8.60 -15.61 -14.74
C SER A 322 8.28 -14.80 -16.00
N TYR A 323 7.02 -14.39 -16.15
CA TYR A 323 6.57 -13.55 -17.27
C TYR A 323 7.10 -12.11 -17.23
N ALA A 324 7.30 -11.56 -16.03
CA ALA A 324 7.99 -10.29 -15.84
C ALA A 324 9.43 -10.36 -16.38
N SER A 325 10.14 -11.44 -16.04
CA SER A 325 11.54 -11.64 -16.40
C SER A 325 11.78 -11.75 -17.92
N GLU A 326 10.79 -12.24 -18.67
CA GLU A 326 10.86 -12.34 -20.14
C GLU A 326 11.02 -10.99 -20.85
N ASP A 327 10.62 -9.88 -20.22
CA ASP A 327 10.78 -8.52 -20.77
C ASP A 327 12.15 -7.90 -20.43
N ASN A 328 13.00 -8.65 -19.71
CA ASN A 328 14.31 -8.23 -19.22
C ASN A 328 14.29 -6.82 -18.58
N PRO A 329 13.47 -6.59 -17.53
CA PRO A 329 13.35 -5.29 -16.90
C PRO A 329 14.61 -4.90 -16.13
N ASP A 330 14.75 -3.60 -15.86
CA ASP A 330 15.82 -3.07 -15.02
C ASP A 330 15.56 -3.31 -13.54
N LEU A 331 14.29 -3.38 -13.15
CA LEU A 331 13.86 -3.73 -11.80
C LEU A 331 12.51 -4.45 -11.81
N ILE A 332 12.41 -5.51 -10.99
CA ILE A 332 11.14 -6.16 -10.66
C ILE A 332 10.86 -5.90 -9.18
N ILE A 333 9.70 -5.32 -8.88
CA ILE A 333 9.21 -5.17 -7.50
C ILE A 333 7.91 -5.96 -7.38
N SER A 334 7.86 -6.92 -6.46
CA SER A 334 6.62 -7.60 -6.13
C SER A 334 6.09 -7.21 -4.76
N MET A 335 4.77 -7.16 -4.62
CA MET A 335 4.11 -6.91 -3.34
C MET A 335 3.01 -7.94 -3.12
N ALA A 336 2.96 -8.49 -1.90
CA ALA A 336 1.99 -9.53 -1.57
C ALA A 336 1.64 -9.53 -0.09
N THR A 337 0.38 -9.81 0.22
CA THR A 337 -0.05 -10.21 1.57
C THR A 337 0.28 -11.68 1.79
N LEU A 338 1.57 -12.02 1.82
CA LEU A 338 2.01 -13.37 1.51
C LEU A 338 1.99 -14.30 2.72
N THR A 339 2.47 -13.86 3.88
CA THR A 339 2.66 -14.78 5.00
C THR A 339 2.12 -14.29 6.34
N GLY A 340 1.58 -15.23 7.12
CA GLY A 340 1.34 -15.01 8.54
C GLY A 340 2.64 -14.82 9.33
N ALA A 341 3.74 -15.42 8.88
CA ALA A 341 5.04 -15.38 9.55
C ALA A 341 5.67 -13.99 9.58
N ALA A 342 5.56 -13.21 8.49
CA ALA A 342 6.01 -11.82 8.44
C ALA A 342 5.37 -10.96 9.55
N ARG A 343 4.06 -11.12 9.75
CA ARG A 343 3.30 -10.41 10.79
C ARG A 343 3.72 -10.79 12.20
N VAL A 344 4.06 -12.05 12.42
CA VAL A 344 4.58 -12.51 13.73
C VAL A 344 5.97 -11.92 13.98
N ALA A 345 6.80 -11.78 12.94
CA ALA A 345 8.14 -11.24 13.05
C ALA A 345 8.18 -9.72 13.30
N LEU A 346 7.40 -8.93 12.56
CA LEU A 346 7.52 -7.46 12.55
C LEU A 346 6.24 -6.71 12.94
N GLY A 347 5.15 -7.42 13.24
CA GLY A 347 3.87 -6.81 13.55
C GLY A 347 3.11 -6.32 12.31
N ALA A 348 2.21 -5.34 12.51
CA ALA A 348 1.28 -4.89 11.48
C ALA A 348 1.71 -3.60 10.77
N ASP A 349 2.58 -2.77 11.38
CA ASP A 349 2.97 -1.45 10.87
C ASP A 349 4.20 -1.51 9.96
N LEU A 350 5.23 -2.25 10.39
CA LEU A 350 6.54 -2.32 9.72
C LEU A 350 6.53 -3.39 8.62
N ALA A 351 6.66 -2.98 7.36
CA ALA A 351 6.58 -3.89 6.22
C ALA A 351 7.92 -4.61 5.95
N PRO A 352 8.00 -5.95 6.05
CA PRO A 352 9.18 -6.68 5.62
C PRO A 352 9.36 -6.57 4.11
N PHE A 353 10.60 -6.36 3.70
CA PHE A 353 10.99 -6.44 2.29
C PHE A 353 12.31 -7.18 2.12
N TYR A 354 12.52 -7.73 0.93
CA TYR A 354 13.71 -8.46 0.52
C TYR A 354 14.25 -7.79 -0.74
N ALA A 355 15.56 -7.76 -0.90
CA ALA A 355 16.20 -7.20 -2.08
C ALA A 355 17.44 -8.02 -2.46
N GLY A 356 17.61 -8.24 -3.76
CA GLY A 356 18.74 -8.99 -4.30
C GLY A 356 20.09 -8.25 -4.22
N LEU A 357 20.05 -6.91 -4.16
CA LEU A 357 21.24 -6.07 -3.97
C LEU A 357 21.15 -5.29 -2.66
N ASP A 358 22.31 -5.17 -2.00
CA ASP A 358 22.46 -4.35 -0.80
C ASP A 358 22.21 -2.87 -1.06
N SER A 359 22.57 -2.37 -2.25
CA SER A 359 22.31 -1.00 -2.70
C SER A 359 20.80 -0.73 -2.77
N HIS A 360 20.04 -1.61 -3.42
CA HIS A 360 18.58 -1.50 -3.48
C HIS A 360 17.94 -1.51 -2.09
N ALA A 361 18.44 -2.37 -1.20
CA ALA A 361 17.93 -2.43 0.16
C ALA A 361 18.23 -1.15 0.96
N SER A 362 19.41 -0.58 0.76
CA SER A 362 19.83 0.65 1.43
C SER A 362 19.02 1.85 0.93
N ALA A 363 18.81 1.96 -0.38
CA ALA A 363 17.99 3.00 -1.01
C ALA A 363 16.56 3.00 -0.43
N ILE A 364 15.90 1.84 -0.40
CA ILE A 364 14.56 1.69 0.17
C ILE A 364 14.53 2.01 1.66
N SER A 365 15.49 1.50 2.43
CA SER A 365 15.54 1.72 3.89
C SER A 365 15.69 3.20 4.21
N LYS A 366 16.55 3.92 3.48
CA LYS A 366 16.74 5.37 3.62
C LYS A 366 15.47 6.13 3.23
N ALA A 367 14.91 5.83 2.06
CA ALA A 367 13.69 6.46 1.55
C ALA A 367 12.49 6.24 2.48
N SER A 368 12.40 5.10 3.16
CA SER A 368 11.31 4.77 4.09
C SER A 368 11.16 5.75 5.25
N VAL A 369 12.28 6.26 5.75
CA VAL A 369 12.32 7.25 6.83
C VAL A 369 11.77 8.58 6.32
N GLU A 370 12.25 9.02 5.15
CA GLU A 370 11.77 10.25 4.51
C GLU A 370 10.28 10.14 4.16
N ALA A 371 9.84 8.99 3.65
CA ALA A 371 8.49 8.66 3.21
C ALA A 371 7.45 8.50 4.33
N MET A 372 7.89 8.49 5.59
CA MET A 372 7.06 8.10 6.75
C MET A 372 6.29 6.78 6.49
N ASP A 373 6.95 5.84 5.82
CA ASP A 373 6.39 4.57 5.34
C ASP A 373 7.35 3.44 5.73
N PRO A 374 7.22 2.91 6.96
CA PRO A 374 8.27 2.10 7.58
C PRO A 374 8.40 0.73 6.91
N VAL A 375 9.63 0.37 6.59
CA VAL A 375 9.99 -0.91 5.98
C VAL A 375 11.18 -1.53 6.71
N TRP A 376 11.31 -2.85 6.65
CA TRP A 376 12.44 -3.55 7.26
C TRP A 376 13.01 -4.60 6.33
N ARG A 377 14.33 -4.58 6.16
CA ARG A 377 15.00 -5.56 5.32
C ARG A 377 15.04 -6.92 6.00
N MET A 378 14.49 -7.91 5.33
CA MET A 378 14.63 -9.33 5.62
C MET A 378 15.66 -9.95 4.66
N PRO A 379 16.38 -11.02 5.08
CA PRO A 379 17.44 -11.61 4.27
C PRO A 379 16.89 -12.60 3.25
N PHE A 380 17.43 -12.59 2.03
CA PHE A 380 17.44 -13.79 1.19
C PHE A 380 18.54 -14.73 1.69
N TRP A 381 18.22 -15.53 2.71
CA TRP A 381 19.20 -16.39 3.37
C TRP A 381 19.40 -17.71 2.61
N ASP A 382 20.39 -17.75 1.73
CA ASP A 382 20.68 -18.88 0.82
C ASP A 382 20.72 -20.27 1.48
N PRO A 383 21.25 -20.46 2.71
CA PRO A 383 21.23 -21.78 3.34
C PRO A 383 19.82 -22.38 3.54
N TYR A 384 18.76 -21.56 3.47
CA TYR A 384 17.38 -22.02 3.53
C TYR A 384 16.80 -22.44 2.17
N ASP A 385 17.51 -22.29 1.04
CA ASP A 385 17.04 -22.80 -0.27
C ASP A 385 16.78 -24.31 -0.22
N LYS A 386 17.61 -25.08 0.52
CA LYS A 386 17.39 -26.52 0.70
C LYS A 386 16.09 -26.87 1.43
N LEU A 387 15.48 -25.91 2.14
CA LEU A 387 14.20 -26.14 2.81
C LEU A 387 13.06 -26.16 1.80
N ILE A 388 13.18 -25.47 0.66
CA ILE A 388 12.14 -25.38 -0.37
C ILE A 388 12.35 -26.36 -1.53
N GLU A 389 13.29 -27.31 -1.40
CA GLU A 389 13.61 -28.32 -2.43
C GLU A 389 13.17 -29.72 -1.95
N PRO A 390 11.98 -30.22 -2.36
CA PRO A 390 11.49 -31.53 -1.97
C PRO A 390 12.16 -32.65 -2.78
N LYS A 391 11.82 -33.90 -2.47
CA LYS A 391 12.42 -35.07 -3.16
C LYS A 391 11.78 -35.39 -4.51
N ILE A 392 10.55 -34.94 -4.75
CA ILE A 392 9.72 -35.39 -5.88
C ILE A 392 9.33 -34.27 -6.85
N ALA A 393 9.74 -33.03 -6.58
CA ALA A 393 9.54 -31.85 -7.42
C ALA A 393 10.73 -30.90 -7.27
N ASP A 394 10.82 -29.88 -8.11
CA ASP A 394 11.90 -28.89 -8.02
C ASP A 394 11.72 -27.96 -6.81
N LEU A 395 10.47 -27.65 -6.44
CA LEU A 395 10.15 -26.73 -5.36
C LEU A 395 8.97 -27.20 -4.49
N ASP A 396 9.00 -26.82 -3.22
CA ASP A 396 7.94 -27.02 -2.23
C ASP A 396 7.27 -25.68 -1.93
N ASN A 397 5.96 -25.59 -2.12
CA ASN A 397 5.24 -24.35 -1.87
C ASN A 397 5.07 -24.04 -0.37
N ALA A 398 5.22 -25.00 0.53
CA ALA A 398 5.02 -24.84 1.96
C ALA A 398 5.84 -25.87 2.76
N PRO A 399 7.16 -25.66 2.87
CA PRO A 399 8.03 -26.64 3.51
C PRO A 399 7.76 -26.82 5.00
N ALA A 400 8.04 -28.03 5.48
CA ALA A 400 7.83 -28.42 6.88
C ALA A 400 8.72 -27.64 7.85
N GLY A 401 8.30 -27.58 9.13
CA GLY A 401 9.11 -27.04 10.24
C GLY A 401 8.62 -25.72 10.82
N GLY A 402 7.76 -24.96 10.11
CA GLY A 402 7.07 -23.78 10.65
C GLY A 402 7.94 -22.56 10.96
N PHE A 403 9.26 -22.68 10.94
CA PHE A 403 10.21 -21.59 11.11
C PHE A 403 10.50 -20.87 9.79
N ALA A 404 10.92 -19.61 9.88
CA ALA A 404 11.38 -18.80 8.74
C ALA A 404 10.38 -18.69 7.57
N GLY A 405 9.08 -18.84 7.81
CA GLY A 405 8.05 -18.91 6.76
C GLY A 405 8.04 -17.73 5.78
N SER A 406 8.36 -16.52 6.25
CA SER A 406 8.51 -15.32 5.40
C SER A 406 9.73 -15.45 4.47
N ILE A 407 10.86 -15.95 5.00
CA ILE A 407 12.10 -16.11 4.24
C ILE A 407 11.96 -17.21 3.20
N THR A 408 11.41 -18.38 3.57
CA THR A 408 11.21 -19.49 2.62
C THR A 408 10.22 -19.12 1.51
N ALA A 409 9.20 -18.32 1.81
CA ALA A 409 8.30 -17.77 0.78
C ALA A 409 9.04 -16.82 -0.18
N ALA A 410 9.87 -15.91 0.34
CA ALA A 410 10.66 -15.00 -0.49
C ALA A 410 11.68 -15.75 -1.36
N LEU A 411 12.36 -16.76 -0.80
CA LEU A 411 13.29 -17.64 -1.54
C LEU A 411 12.57 -18.40 -2.65
N PHE A 412 11.36 -18.93 -2.39
CA PHE A 412 10.53 -19.56 -3.41
C PHE A 412 10.28 -18.60 -4.57
N LEU A 413 9.86 -17.35 -4.30
CA LEU A 413 9.64 -16.35 -5.34
C LEU A 413 10.91 -16.00 -6.13
N ARG A 414 12.06 -15.92 -5.45
CA ARG A 414 13.36 -15.62 -6.07
C ARG A 414 13.73 -16.63 -7.17
N ARG A 415 13.30 -17.89 -7.04
CA ARG A 415 13.53 -18.94 -8.07
C ARG A 415 12.84 -18.64 -9.40
N PHE A 416 11.80 -17.82 -9.39
CA PHE A 416 11.02 -17.45 -10.59
C PHE A 416 11.47 -16.13 -11.24
N VAL A 417 12.52 -15.50 -10.72
CA VAL A 417 13.12 -14.31 -11.32
C VAL A 417 14.43 -14.67 -12.00
N GLU A 418 14.64 -14.20 -13.23
CA GLU A 418 15.85 -14.53 -14.01
C GLU A 418 17.10 -13.79 -13.51
N LYS A 419 16.92 -12.56 -13.02
CA LYS A 419 17.98 -11.70 -12.46
C LYS A 419 17.67 -11.36 -11.00
N PRO A 420 17.94 -12.27 -10.05
CA PRO A 420 17.60 -12.08 -8.64
C PRO A 420 18.17 -10.80 -8.03
N GLU A 421 19.29 -10.29 -8.53
CA GLU A 421 19.90 -9.03 -8.11
C GLU A 421 19.02 -7.80 -8.42
N LYS A 422 18.19 -7.88 -9.48
CA LYS A 422 17.22 -6.86 -9.88
C LYS A 422 15.82 -7.11 -9.30
N TYR A 423 15.72 -7.87 -8.21
CA TYR A 423 14.44 -8.23 -7.59
C TYR A 423 14.28 -7.65 -6.19
N ILE A 424 13.10 -7.10 -5.94
CA ILE A 424 12.64 -6.64 -4.63
C ILE A 424 11.28 -7.25 -4.34
N HIS A 425 11.09 -7.78 -3.14
CA HIS A 425 9.83 -8.36 -2.70
C HIS A 425 9.36 -7.72 -1.39
N PHE A 426 8.11 -7.31 -1.32
CA PHE A 426 7.46 -6.85 -0.09
C PHE A 426 6.40 -7.85 0.37
N ASP A 427 6.50 -8.32 1.62
CA ASP A 427 5.49 -9.15 2.30
C ASP A 427 4.67 -8.26 3.25
N ILE A 428 3.61 -7.65 2.73
CA ILE A 428 2.86 -6.58 3.38
C ILE A 428 1.64 -7.08 4.13
N TYR A 429 1.17 -6.33 5.13
CA TYR A 429 -0.07 -6.68 5.82
C TYR A 429 -1.31 -6.05 5.17
N SER A 430 -1.17 -4.84 4.62
CA SER A 430 -2.21 -4.06 3.92
C SER A 430 -3.49 -3.83 4.73
N TRP A 431 -3.38 -3.74 6.06
CA TRP A 431 -4.55 -3.56 6.92
C TRP A 431 -4.24 -2.84 8.22
N GLN A 432 -5.04 -1.84 8.54
CA GLN A 432 -5.05 -1.16 9.83
C GLN A 432 -6.11 -1.82 10.73
N GLN A 433 -5.68 -2.46 11.82
CA GLN A 433 -6.58 -3.22 12.70
C GLN A 433 -7.54 -2.35 13.51
N ASN A 434 -7.08 -1.15 13.88
CA ASN A 434 -7.82 -0.16 14.67
C ASN A 434 -7.91 1.14 13.88
N ALA A 435 -8.84 2.03 14.24
CA ALA A 435 -8.78 3.40 13.71
C ALA A 435 -7.50 4.07 14.20
N GLY A 436 -6.81 4.76 13.30
CA GLY A 436 -5.52 5.39 13.56
C GLY A 436 -5.47 6.84 13.07
N VAL A 437 -4.28 7.43 13.15
CA VAL A 437 -4.03 8.81 12.71
C VAL A 437 -4.34 9.00 11.22
N LEU A 438 -4.09 7.98 10.40
CA LEU A 438 -4.29 8.04 8.95
C LEU A 438 -5.68 7.61 8.49
N GLY A 439 -6.63 7.37 9.40
CA GLY A 439 -8.03 7.07 9.03
C GLY A 439 -8.64 5.87 9.79
N PRO A 440 -9.74 5.31 9.28
CA PRO A 440 -10.48 4.24 9.95
C PRO A 440 -9.74 2.89 9.92
N LYS A 441 -10.28 1.92 10.65
CA LYS A 441 -9.93 0.50 10.48
C LYS A 441 -10.22 0.09 9.04
N GLY A 442 -9.30 -0.60 8.38
CA GLY A 442 -9.48 -1.03 6.98
C GLY A 442 -8.17 -1.17 6.21
N GLY A 443 -8.25 -1.18 4.89
CA GLY A 443 -7.10 -1.18 4.01
C GLY A 443 -6.20 0.05 4.20
N ILE A 444 -4.91 -0.16 3.96
CA ILE A 444 -3.86 0.86 3.98
C ILE A 444 -2.72 0.41 3.07
N THR A 445 -1.96 1.35 2.49
CA THR A 445 -0.73 0.99 1.78
C THR A 445 0.45 0.82 2.73
N GLN A 446 1.43 0.00 2.33
CA GLN A 446 2.68 -0.21 3.05
C GLN A 446 3.83 -0.43 2.07
N GLY A 447 4.77 0.50 1.99
CA GLY A 447 5.90 0.45 1.07
C GLY A 447 5.80 1.32 -0.20
N PRO A 448 4.62 1.60 -0.82
CA PRO A 448 4.57 2.42 -2.03
C PRO A 448 5.23 3.79 -1.93
N ARG A 449 5.13 4.49 -0.79
CA ARG A 449 5.77 5.82 -0.66
C ARG A 449 7.30 5.66 -0.54
N ALA A 450 7.75 4.66 0.21
CA ALA A 450 9.18 4.35 0.33
C ALA A 450 9.78 3.96 -1.03
N ILE A 451 9.07 3.14 -1.82
CA ILE A 451 9.50 2.75 -3.17
C ILE A 451 9.53 3.97 -4.08
N LEU A 452 8.48 4.79 -4.08
CA LEU A 452 8.39 5.96 -4.95
C LEU A 452 9.54 6.94 -4.72
N LEU A 453 9.88 7.24 -3.46
CA LEU A 453 11.02 8.10 -3.13
C LEU A 453 12.39 7.46 -3.40
N ALA A 454 12.46 6.13 -3.51
CA ALA A 454 13.69 5.41 -3.83
C ALA A 454 13.91 5.25 -5.35
N LEU A 455 12.93 5.54 -6.21
CA LEU A 455 13.01 5.21 -7.64
C LEU A 455 14.22 5.83 -8.35
N ASP A 456 14.54 7.08 -8.05
CA ASP A 456 15.70 7.77 -8.64
C ASP A 456 17.00 7.02 -8.33
N GLU A 457 17.19 6.57 -7.08
CA GLU A 457 18.37 5.81 -6.68
C GLU A 457 18.35 4.36 -7.21
N LEU A 458 17.16 3.76 -7.33
CA LEU A 458 16.98 2.39 -7.82
C LEU A 458 17.16 2.25 -9.34
N LEU A 459 16.77 3.27 -10.11
CA LEU A 459 16.68 3.21 -11.57
C LEU A 459 17.54 4.27 -12.28
N SER A 460 18.16 5.19 -11.54
CA SER A 460 18.96 6.29 -12.09
C SER A 460 18.17 7.19 -13.06
N ILE A 461 16.94 7.55 -12.66
CA ILE A 461 16.03 8.44 -13.43
C ILE A 461 16.10 9.90 -12.98
#